data_AF-A0AAU1C504-F1
#
_entry.id   AF-A0AAU1C504-F1
#
_cell.length_a   1.000
_cell.length_b   1.000
_cell.length_c   1.000
_cell.angle_alpha   90.00
_cell.angle_beta   90.00
_cell.angle_gamma   90.00
#
_symmetry.space_group_name_H-M   'P 1'
#
loop_
_entity.id
_entity.type
_entity.pdbx_description
1 polymer ?
#
loop_
_entity_poly.entity_id
_entity_poly.type
_entity_poly.pdbx_seq_one_letter_code
_entity_poly.pdbx_strand_id
1 'polypeptide(L)'
;MATLRRTPADAAPRPPSVRQVTGWLTRHPTALTEEDRTGLKEVLARCPELDKVAGHVRGFGEILTDRLGSTLPTWIDAVDASQLPGLTGFALHLHRDFDAVTAGLTLDWNSGSIEGAVNRIKKIKRQLYGRAGFELLRKMILLQ
;
A
#
# COMPACT_ATOMS: atom_id res chain seq x y z
N MET A 1 -27.38 49.09 -26.69
CA MET A 1 -27.06 47.72 -27.13
C MET A 1 -25.93 47.19 -26.25
N ALA A 2 -26.26 46.68 -25.06
CA ALA A 2 -25.28 46.13 -24.13
C ALA A 2 -25.04 44.64 -24.46
N THR A 3 -23.84 44.32 -24.91
CA THR A 3 -23.37 42.95 -25.16
C THR A 3 -23.11 42.26 -23.82
N LEU A 4 -23.98 41.33 -23.43
CA LEU A 4 -23.75 40.43 -22.31
C LEU A 4 -22.56 39.52 -22.63
N ARG A 5 -21.45 39.70 -21.91
CA ARG A 5 -20.33 38.75 -21.92
C ARG A 5 -20.81 37.42 -21.36
N ARG A 6 -20.75 36.36 -22.17
CA ARG A 6 -20.99 34.98 -21.73
C ARG A 6 -19.87 34.59 -20.75
N THR A 7 -20.20 34.41 -19.48
CA THR A 7 -19.31 33.76 -18.51
C THR A 7 -18.90 32.40 -19.07
N PRO A 8 -17.61 32.05 -19.18
CA PRO A 8 -17.22 30.72 -19.59
C PRO A 8 -17.83 29.71 -18.61
N ALA A 9 -18.50 28.69 -19.14
CA ALA A 9 -19.03 27.59 -18.34
C ALA A 9 -17.87 26.96 -17.58
N ASP A 10 -18.06 26.73 -16.29
CA ASP A 10 -17.08 26.13 -15.40
C ASP A 10 -16.64 24.78 -15.98
N ALA A 11 -15.33 24.61 -16.19
CA ALA A 11 -14.81 23.40 -16.82
C ALA A 11 -15.08 22.20 -15.89
N ALA A 12 -15.54 21.08 -16.45
CA ALA A 12 -15.82 19.88 -15.66
C ALA A 12 -14.58 19.49 -14.84
N PRO A 13 -14.75 19.05 -13.57
CA PRO A 13 -13.64 18.71 -12.71
C PRO A 13 -12.76 17.65 -13.36
N ARG A 14 -11.44 17.83 -13.26
CA ARG A 14 -10.48 16.90 -13.85
C ARG A 14 -10.66 15.52 -13.21
N PRO A 15 -10.69 14.42 -14.00
CA PRO A 15 -10.78 13.08 -13.43
C PRO A 15 -9.58 12.80 -12.51
N PRO A 16 -9.76 11.96 -11.48
CA PRO A 16 -8.68 11.62 -10.55
C PRO A 16 -7.56 10.87 -11.27
N SER A 17 -6.32 11.13 -10.86
CA SER A 17 -5.15 10.42 -11.36
C SER A 17 -5.08 8.99 -10.81
N VAL A 18 -4.37 8.11 -11.51
CA VAL A 18 -4.10 6.72 -11.04
C VAL A 18 -3.52 6.71 -9.64
N ARG A 19 -2.59 7.63 -9.33
CA ARG A 19 -1.97 7.75 -8.00
C ARG A 19 -2.98 8.12 -6.91
N GLN A 20 -3.93 9.01 -7.23
CA GLN A 20 -5.01 9.38 -6.29
C GLN A 20 -5.90 8.17 -6.01
N VAL A 21 -6.38 7.50 -7.06
CA VAL A 21 -7.26 6.31 -6.90
C VAL A 21 -6.54 5.20 -6.14
N THR A 22 -5.28 4.91 -6.47
CA THR A 22 -4.47 3.92 -5.75
C THR A 22 -4.31 4.32 -4.28
N GLY A 23 -4.01 5.59 -4.00
CA GLY A 23 -3.91 6.11 -2.65
C GLY A 23 -5.22 6.02 -1.87
N TRP A 24 -6.36 6.20 -2.52
CA TRP A 24 -7.67 6.00 -1.90
C TRP A 24 -7.94 4.53 -1.59
N LEU A 25 -7.58 3.62 -2.49
CA LEU A 25 -7.76 2.17 -2.32
C LEU A 25 -6.94 1.60 -1.16
N THR A 26 -5.71 2.07 -0.97
CA THR A 26 -4.79 1.52 0.04
C THR A 26 -4.84 2.25 1.38
N ARG A 27 -5.61 3.34 1.49
CA ARG A 27 -5.78 4.07 2.75
C ARG A 27 -6.91 3.46 3.57
N HIS A 28 -6.75 3.44 4.89
CA HIS A 28 -7.81 2.98 5.79
C HIS A 28 -9.11 3.80 5.57
N PRO A 29 -10.29 3.16 5.45
CA PRO A 29 -11.57 3.83 5.14
C PRO A 29 -11.88 5.04 6.02
N THR A 30 -11.54 4.98 7.31
CA THR A 30 -11.79 6.07 8.26
C THR A 30 -10.92 7.31 8.03
N ALA A 31 -9.80 7.17 7.31
CA ALA A 31 -8.88 8.26 7.02
C ALA A 31 -9.12 8.93 5.64
N LEU A 32 -10.13 8.48 4.89
CA LEU A 32 -10.59 9.15 3.66
C LEU A 32 -11.55 10.28 3.98
N THR A 33 -11.36 11.43 3.32
CA THR A 33 -12.32 12.55 3.36
C THR A 33 -13.61 12.15 2.64
N GLU A 34 -14.70 12.88 2.88
CA GLU A 34 -15.98 12.58 2.21
C GLU A 34 -15.91 12.79 0.68
N GLU A 35 -15.11 13.75 0.24
CA GLU A 35 -14.81 13.99 -1.18
C GLU A 35 -14.05 12.81 -1.78
N ASP A 36 -13.00 12.32 -1.11
CA ASP A 36 -12.23 11.15 -1.57
C ASP A 36 -13.11 9.89 -1.63
N ARG A 37 -14.00 9.70 -0.65
CA ARG A 37 -14.95 8.57 -0.62
C ARG A 37 -15.92 8.62 -1.80
N THR A 38 -16.45 9.80 -2.08
CA THR A 38 -17.36 10.04 -3.20
C THR A 38 -16.64 9.77 -4.52
N GLY A 39 -15.46 10.35 -4.70
CA GLY A 39 -14.63 10.15 -5.89
C GLY A 39 -14.26 8.69 -6.11
N LEU A 40 -13.87 7.97 -5.05
CA LEU A 40 -13.59 6.54 -5.13
C LEU A 40 -14.85 5.76 -5.54
N LYS A 41 -16.00 6.01 -4.90
CA LYS A 41 -17.26 5.33 -5.22
C LYS A 41 -17.67 5.50 -6.68
N GLU A 42 -17.51 6.70 -7.24
CA GLU A 42 -17.79 6.94 -8.66
C GLU A 42 -16.85 6.16 -9.60
N VAL A 43 -15.58 6.06 -9.23
CA VAL A 43 -14.60 5.30 -10.02
C VAL A 43 -14.92 3.80 -9.98
N LEU A 44 -15.23 3.25 -8.81
CA LEU A 44 -15.59 1.83 -8.66
C LEU A 44 -16.88 1.48 -9.41
N ALA A 45 -17.87 2.37 -9.40
CA ALA A 45 -19.13 2.17 -10.14
C ALA A 45 -18.92 2.05 -11.66
N ARG A 46 -17.81 2.58 -12.20
CA ARG A 46 -17.49 2.54 -13.64
C ARG A 46 -16.65 1.32 -14.05
N CYS A 47 -16.03 0.62 -13.11
CA CYS A 47 -15.17 -0.54 -13.38
C CYS A 47 -15.38 -1.64 -12.33
N PRO A 48 -16.22 -2.66 -12.63
CA PRO A 48 -16.51 -3.76 -11.71
C PRO A 48 -15.26 -4.56 -11.28
N GLU A 49 -14.26 -4.66 -12.15
CA GLU A 49 -12.99 -5.29 -11.83
C GLU A 49 -12.25 -4.52 -10.74
N LEU A 50 -12.26 -3.19 -10.80
CA LEU A 50 -11.64 -2.33 -9.80
C LEU A 50 -12.42 -2.35 -8.47
N ASP A 51 -13.74 -2.51 -8.51
CA ASP A 51 -14.56 -2.72 -7.32
C ASP A 51 -14.18 -4.03 -6.60
N LYS A 52 -14.00 -5.11 -7.35
CA LYS A 52 -13.47 -6.37 -6.80
C LYS A 52 -12.08 -6.20 -6.20
N VAL A 53 -11.16 -5.50 -6.89
CA VAL A 53 -9.83 -5.16 -6.36
C VAL A 53 -9.96 -4.40 -5.04
N ALA A 54 -10.85 -3.42 -4.95
CA ALA A 54 -11.07 -2.64 -3.74
C ALA A 54 -11.52 -3.52 -2.57
N GLY A 55 -12.40 -4.49 -2.82
CA GLY A 55 -12.79 -5.50 -1.84
C GLY A 55 -11.59 -6.31 -1.32
N HIS A 56 -10.77 -6.86 -2.24
CA HIS A 56 -9.59 -7.64 -1.85
C HIS A 56 -8.54 -6.82 -1.10
N VAL A 57 -8.28 -5.57 -1.50
CA VAL A 57 -7.35 -4.68 -0.80
C VAL A 57 -7.83 -4.38 0.61
N ARG A 58 -9.14 -4.12 0.79
CA ARG A 58 -9.72 -3.91 2.12
C ARG A 58 -9.60 -5.14 3.01
N GLY A 59 -10.00 -6.31 2.50
CA GLY A 59 -9.89 -7.56 3.25
C GLY A 59 -8.45 -7.88 3.65
N PHE A 60 -7.49 -7.65 2.77
CA PHE A 60 -6.07 -7.82 3.12
C PHE A 60 -5.58 -6.80 4.15
N GLY A 61 -6.07 -5.56 4.06
CA GLY A 61 -5.80 -4.51 5.05
C GLY A 61 -6.30 -4.87 6.44
N GLU A 62 -7.47 -5.50 6.54
CA GLU A 62 -8.02 -6.02 7.81
C GLU A 62 -7.14 -7.13 8.37
N ILE A 63 -6.72 -8.10 7.54
CA ILE A 63 -5.80 -9.17 7.94
C ILE A 63 -4.49 -8.60 8.50
N LEU A 64 -3.92 -7.59 7.83
CA LEU A 64 -2.70 -6.91 8.26
C LEU A 64 -2.89 -6.15 9.59
N THR A 65 -4.00 -5.45 9.74
CA THR A 65 -4.25 -4.55 10.88
C THR A 65 -4.61 -5.34 12.13
N ASP A 66 -5.45 -6.35 11.99
CA ASP A 66 -6.01 -7.13 13.10
C ASP A 66 -5.26 -8.45 13.32
N ARG A 67 -4.16 -8.68 12.59
CA ARG A 67 -3.31 -9.86 12.68
C ARG A 67 -4.08 -11.18 12.52
N LEU A 68 -4.89 -11.25 11.47
CA LEU A 68 -5.74 -12.39 11.18
C LEU A 68 -5.07 -13.40 10.24
N GLY A 69 -3.81 -13.76 10.49
CA GLY A 69 -3.05 -14.65 9.59
C GLY A 69 -3.73 -16.00 9.28
N SER A 70 -4.63 -16.48 10.15
CA SER A 70 -5.43 -17.69 9.93
C SER A 70 -6.46 -17.56 8.80
N THR A 71 -6.89 -16.35 8.44
CA THR A 71 -7.86 -16.10 7.37
C THR A 71 -7.20 -15.88 6.00
N LEU A 72 -5.86 -15.83 5.96
CA LEU A 72 -5.09 -15.65 4.73
C LEU A 72 -5.42 -16.67 3.63
N PRO A 73 -5.57 -18.00 3.90
CA PRO A 73 -5.96 -18.96 2.87
C PRO A 73 -7.26 -18.60 2.18
N THR A 74 -8.31 -18.30 2.97
CA THR A 74 -9.62 -17.93 2.46
C THR A 74 -9.55 -16.67 1.60
N TRP A 75 -8.72 -15.71 1.97
CA TRP A 75 -8.51 -14.51 1.18
C TRP A 75 -7.78 -14.81 -0.14
N ILE A 76 -6.78 -15.70 -0.14
CA ILE A 76 -6.08 -16.12 -1.36
C ILE A 76 -7.06 -16.85 -2.30
N ASP A 77 -7.85 -17.80 -1.80
CA ASP A 77 -8.84 -18.52 -2.60
C ASP A 77 -9.84 -17.55 -3.26
N ALA A 78 -10.28 -16.52 -2.53
CA ALA A 78 -11.16 -15.49 -3.07
C ALA A 78 -10.48 -14.65 -4.16
N VAL A 79 -9.20 -14.30 -3.98
CA VAL A 79 -8.41 -13.58 -5.00
C VAL A 79 -8.24 -14.43 -6.26
N ASP A 80 -7.93 -15.71 -6.12
CA ASP A 80 -7.78 -16.61 -7.26
C ASP A 80 -9.09 -16.81 -8.01
N ALA A 81 -10.21 -16.94 -7.29
CA ALA A 81 -11.54 -17.00 -7.90
C ALA A 81 -11.94 -15.72 -8.65
N SER A 82 -11.38 -14.56 -8.27
CA SER A 82 -11.65 -13.28 -8.94
C SER A 82 -11.05 -13.18 -10.35
N GLN A 83 -10.06 -14.03 -10.67
CA GLN A 83 -9.34 -14.07 -11.95
C GLN A 83 -8.73 -12.70 -12.35
N LEU A 84 -8.28 -11.92 -11.36
CA LEU A 84 -7.62 -10.62 -11.55
C LEU A 84 -6.10 -10.82 -11.64
N PRO A 85 -5.47 -10.76 -12.83
CA PRO A 85 -4.09 -11.23 -13.03
C PRO A 85 -3.06 -10.57 -12.11
N GLY A 86 -3.24 -9.27 -11.81
CA GLY A 86 -2.36 -8.54 -10.90
C GLY A 86 -2.42 -9.02 -9.45
N LEU A 87 -3.61 -9.37 -8.95
CA LEU A 87 -3.80 -9.86 -7.58
C LEU A 87 -3.51 -11.35 -7.46
N THR A 88 -3.89 -12.17 -8.44
CA THR A 88 -3.54 -13.59 -8.50
C THR A 88 -2.02 -13.79 -8.48
N GLY A 89 -1.28 -12.97 -9.24
CA GLY A 89 0.18 -12.99 -9.19
C GLY A 89 0.72 -12.65 -7.79
N PHE A 90 0.13 -11.68 -7.10
CA PHE A 90 0.51 -11.34 -5.72
C PHE A 90 0.21 -12.49 -4.74
N ALA A 91 -0.98 -13.08 -4.80
CA ALA A 91 -1.38 -14.20 -3.95
C ALA A 91 -0.47 -15.43 -4.13
N LEU A 92 -0.07 -15.73 -5.37
CA LEU A 92 0.91 -16.79 -5.65
C LEU A 92 2.25 -16.58 -4.96
N HIS A 93 2.72 -15.32 -4.84
CA HIS A 93 3.95 -15.02 -4.12
C HIS A 93 3.78 -15.22 -2.61
N LEU A 94 2.60 -14.91 -2.04
CA LEU A 94 2.33 -15.19 -0.63
C LEU A 94 2.37 -16.68 -0.32
N HIS A 95 1.89 -17.52 -1.25
CA HIS A 95 1.95 -18.97 -1.09
C HIS A 95 3.36 -19.53 -1.01
N ARG A 96 4.34 -18.93 -1.71
CA ARG A 96 5.74 -19.39 -1.68
C ARG A 96 6.37 -19.25 -0.29
N ASP A 97 5.99 -18.21 0.43
CA ASP A 97 6.49 -17.87 1.76
C ASP A 97 5.39 -18.02 2.83
N PHE A 98 4.43 -18.94 2.61
CA PHE A 98 3.18 -18.99 3.36
C PHE A 98 3.38 -18.98 4.88
N ASP A 99 4.23 -19.85 5.42
CA ASP A 99 4.49 -19.92 6.86
C ASP A 99 5.05 -18.60 7.42
N ALA A 100 5.96 -17.97 6.66
CA ALA A 100 6.57 -16.70 7.06
C ALA A 100 5.57 -15.54 7.00
N VAL A 101 4.72 -15.51 5.96
CA VAL A 101 3.66 -14.52 5.80
C VAL A 101 2.61 -14.68 6.89
N THR A 102 2.12 -15.91 7.13
CA THR A 102 1.17 -16.19 8.21
C THR A 102 1.74 -15.80 9.57
N ALA A 103 3.00 -16.12 9.86
CA ALA A 103 3.66 -15.69 11.09
C ALA A 103 3.72 -14.15 11.19
N GLY A 104 4.10 -13.45 10.12
CA GLY A 104 4.12 -11.99 10.07
C GLY A 104 2.75 -11.33 10.22
N LEU A 105 1.68 -12.04 9.83
CA LEU A 105 0.29 -11.63 9.97
C LEU A 105 -0.36 -12.12 11.26
N THR A 106 0.36 -12.81 12.16
CA THR A 106 -0.22 -13.36 13.40
C THR A 106 0.55 -12.90 14.63
N LEU A 107 1.87 -12.85 14.54
CA LEU A 107 2.73 -12.54 15.67
C LEU A 107 2.85 -11.03 15.89
N ASP A 108 3.11 -10.67 17.15
CA ASP A 108 3.36 -9.27 17.50
C ASP A 108 4.75 -8.76 17.09
N TRP A 109 5.61 -9.68 16.69
CA TRP A 109 6.99 -9.43 16.30
C TRP A 109 7.06 -8.92 14.86
N ASN A 110 7.73 -7.78 14.67
CA ASN A 110 8.05 -7.25 13.36
C ASN A 110 9.55 -7.02 13.23
N SER A 111 10.06 -7.06 11.99
CA SER A 111 11.46 -6.74 11.71
C SER A 111 11.73 -5.24 11.60
N GLY A 112 10.77 -4.36 11.89
CA GLY A 112 10.87 -2.91 11.63
C GLY A 112 12.03 -2.25 12.36
N SER A 113 12.22 -2.52 13.65
CA SER A 113 13.35 -1.99 14.42
C SER A 113 14.70 -2.49 13.88
N ILE A 114 14.77 -3.76 13.48
CA ILE A 114 15.98 -4.38 12.92
C ILE A 114 16.28 -3.78 11.54
N GLU A 115 15.27 -3.62 10.69
CA GLU A 115 15.39 -3.01 9.37
C GLU A 115 15.83 -1.55 9.48
N GLY A 116 15.27 -0.80 10.45
CA GLY A 116 15.71 0.55 10.77
C GLY A 116 17.19 0.62 11.14
N ALA A 117 17.66 -0.29 12.01
CA ALA A 117 19.07 -0.40 12.37
C ALA A 117 19.95 -0.74 11.15
N VAL A 118 19.53 -1.71 10.33
CA VAL A 118 20.23 -2.09 9.09
C VAL A 118 20.30 -0.91 8.11
N ASN A 119 19.23 -0.14 7.97
CA ASN A 119 19.18 1.05 7.11
C ASN A 119 20.09 2.16 7.62
N ARG A 120 20.15 2.39 8.94
CA ARG A 120 21.12 3.32 9.57
C ARG A 120 22.54 2.89 9.28
N ILE A 121 22.87 1.60 9.45
CA ILE A 121 24.21 1.07 9.16
C ILE A 121 24.55 1.23 7.68
N LYS A 122 23.62 0.88 6.77
CA LYS A 122 23.80 1.08 5.32
C LYS A 122 24.04 2.55 4.97
N LYS A 123 23.33 3.48 5.63
CA LYS A 123 23.54 4.93 5.46
C LYS A 123 24.94 5.36 5.88
N ILE A 124 25.40 4.95 7.06
CA ILE A 124 26.77 5.25 7.55
C ILE A 124 27.81 4.66 6.58
N LYS A 125 27.64 3.41 6.14
CA LYS A 125 28.54 2.78 5.17
C LYS A 125 28.59 3.53 3.84
N ARG A 126 27.46 4.05 3.36
CA ARG A 126 27.38 4.90 2.15
C ARG A 126 28.07 6.26 2.34
N GLN A 127 27.93 6.89 3.50
CA GLN A 127 28.67 8.12 3.85
C GLN A 127 30.19 7.89 3.83
N LEU A 128 30.64 6.68 4.16
CA LEU A 128 32.04 6.27 4.17
C LEU A 128 32.49 5.64 2.84
N TYR A 129 31.74 5.87 1.74
CA TYR A 129 32.03 5.35 0.40
C TYR A 129 32.24 3.83 0.35
N GLY A 130 31.59 3.07 1.23
CA GLY A 130 31.72 1.61 1.30
C GLY A 130 33.04 1.10 1.87
N ARG A 131 33.99 1.98 2.22
CA ARG A 131 35.35 1.64 2.64
C ARG A 131 35.51 1.40 4.15
N ALA A 132 34.43 1.53 4.90
CA ALA A 132 34.47 1.33 6.35
C ALA A 132 34.46 -0.16 6.72
N GLY A 133 35.55 -0.61 7.34
CA GLY A 133 35.62 -1.88 8.05
C GLY A 133 34.84 -1.83 9.38
N PHE A 134 34.77 -2.97 10.08
CA PHE A 134 33.97 -3.14 11.29
C PHE A 134 34.30 -2.10 12.38
N GLU A 135 35.59 -1.87 12.66
CA GLU A 135 36.02 -0.92 13.69
C GLU A 135 35.58 0.53 13.40
N LEU A 136 35.69 0.96 12.14
CA LEU A 136 35.27 2.31 11.75
C LEU A 136 33.75 2.45 11.79
N LEU A 137 33.01 1.43 11.35
CA LEU A 137 31.56 1.40 11.46
C LEU A 137 31.10 1.44 12.93
N ARG A 138 31.72 0.65 13.80
CA ARG A 138 31.42 0.62 15.24
C ARG A 138 31.61 1.99 15.87
N LYS A 139 32.74 2.66 15.61
CA LYS A 139 33.00 4.02 16.12
C LYS A 139 31.93 5.01 15.64
N MET A 140 31.59 4.99 14.35
CA MET A 140 30.60 5.90 13.78
C MET A 140 29.17 5.65 14.29
N ILE A 141 28.81 4.39 14.57
CA ILE A 141 27.50 4.00 15.12
C ILE A 141 27.33 4.48 16.57
N LEU A 142 28.40 4.42 17.37
CA LEU A 142 28.42 4.81 18.79
C LEU A 142 28.52 6.32 19.01
N LEU A 143 29.04 7.08 18.03
CA LEU A 143 29.19 8.53 18.09
C LEU A 143 27.94 9.32 17.63
N GLN A 144 26.95 8.64 17.04
CA GLN A 144 25.73 9.23 16.48
C GLN A 144 24.50 8.99 17.34
#